data_AF-A0A0U2M555-F1
#
_entry.id   AF-A0A0U2M555-F1
#
_cell.length_a   1.000
_cell.length_b   1.000
_cell.length_c   1.000
_cell.angle_alpha   90.00
_cell.angle_beta   90.00
_cell.angle_gamma   90.00
#
_symmetry.space_group_name_H-M   'P 1'
#
loop_
_entity.id
_entity.type
_entity.pdbx_description
1 polymer ?
#
loop_
_entity_poly.entity_id
_entity_poly.type
_entity_poly.pdbx_seq_one_letter_code
_entity_poly.pdbx_strand_id
1 'polypeptide(L)'
;MVEQNGALFNGHTSIENILNEPIVFFDIKGLSDYGMQIFQTQVYTAITLIWSHAIYHGQINKKLIENPQVDNNSVKRFMLFIDECHNIINANSPKTVTFMKNFMKEMRKYLAGVQLATQSPQELLPDGNDLIVNDLKQIFELTQYKFLLGMDQSTLDKLESVLGDTIKESEYELIPQLDRGQVILSIAGESYVFNAMPTKEQLERFEGGL
;
A
#
# COMPACT_ATOMS: atom_id res chain seq x y z
N MET A 1 -18.44 -9.12 20.34
CA MET A 1 -17.24 -8.32 20.01
C MET A 1 -17.03 -7.17 20.98
N VAL A 2 -17.97 -6.20 21.06
CA VAL A 2 -17.83 -5.02 21.94
C VAL A 2 -17.85 -5.39 23.44
N GLU A 3 -18.71 -6.31 23.87
CA GLU A 3 -18.78 -6.74 25.28
C GLU A 3 -17.56 -7.56 25.73
N GLN A 4 -16.94 -8.31 24.82
CA GLN A 4 -15.77 -9.18 25.10
C GLN A 4 -14.42 -8.44 24.92
N ASN A 5 -14.41 -7.36 24.14
CA ASN A 5 -13.22 -6.53 23.87
C ASN A 5 -13.50 -5.05 24.17
N GLY A 6 -14.19 -4.79 25.28
CA GLY A 6 -14.62 -3.45 25.67
C GLY A 6 -13.46 -2.45 25.77
N ALA A 7 -12.28 -2.91 26.19
CA ALA A 7 -11.08 -2.07 26.25
C ALA A 7 -10.61 -1.57 24.86
N LEU A 8 -10.91 -2.29 23.77
CA LEU A 8 -10.53 -1.91 22.40
C LEU A 8 -11.58 -1.07 21.69
N PHE A 9 -12.86 -1.26 22.01
CA PHE A 9 -13.97 -0.70 21.22
C PHE A 9 -14.97 0.14 22.03
N ASN A 10 -14.91 0.13 23.36
CA ASN A 10 -15.85 0.81 24.25
C ASN A 10 -15.10 1.72 25.22
N GLY A 11 -14.50 2.78 24.68
CA GLY A 11 -13.78 3.81 25.43
C GLY A 11 -13.57 5.06 24.57
N HIS A 12 -13.14 6.15 25.21
CA HIS A 12 -12.65 7.31 24.48
C HIS A 12 -11.37 6.95 23.72
N THR A 13 -11.20 7.50 22.52
CA THR A 13 -9.97 7.34 21.74
C THR A 13 -8.76 7.70 22.61
N SER A 14 -7.84 6.75 22.79
CA SER A 14 -6.58 6.94 23.50
C SER A 14 -5.43 7.39 22.59
N ILE A 15 -5.65 7.36 21.27
CA ILE A 15 -4.72 7.92 20.28
C ILE A 15 -4.74 9.45 20.43
N GLU A 16 -3.56 10.03 20.69
CA GLU A 16 -3.39 11.48 20.75
C GLU A 16 -3.73 12.14 19.40
N ASN A 17 -3.89 13.46 19.39
CA ASN A 17 -4.18 14.17 18.15
C ASN A 17 -2.97 14.16 17.20
N ILE A 18 -2.96 13.20 16.28
CA ILE A 18 -1.91 13.04 15.26
C ILE A 18 -2.13 13.89 14.00
N LEU A 19 -3.09 14.82 13.98
CA LEU A 19 -3.45 15.57 12.77
C LEU A 19 -2.29 16.38 12.21
N ASN A 20 -1.44 16.95 13.06
CA ASN A 20 -0.32 17.79 12.64
C ASN A 20 1.03 17.05 12.63
N GLU A 21 1.03 15.76 12.93
CA GLU A 21 2.24 14.96 12.94
C GLU A 21 2.71 14.69 11.50
N PRO A 22 3.99 14.96 11.18
CA PRO A 22 4.49 14.81 9.81
C PRO A 22 4.66 13.34 9.40
N ILE A 23 4.89 12.45 10.37
CA ILE A 23 5.07 11.01 10.17
C ILE A 23 4.32 10.31 11.29
N VAL A 24 3.46 9.35 10.92
CA VAL A 24 2.72 8.51 11.85
C VAL A 24 2.95 7.06 11.47
N PHE A 25 3.29 6.24 12.45
CA PHE A 25 3.46 4.80 12.29
C PHE A 25 2.37 4.05 13.06
N PHE A 26 1.60 3.24 12.37
CA PHE A 26 0.63 2.32 12.98
C PHE A 26 1.25 0.93 13.05
N ASP A 27 1.67 0.53 14.24
CA ASP A 27 2.12 -0.84 14.46
C ASP A 27 0.93 -1.80 14.56
N ILE A 28 0.84 -2.73 13.61
CA ILE A 28 -0.21 -3.76 13.56
C ILE A 28 0.30 -5.12 14.06
N LYS A 29 1.55 -5.20 14.54
CA LYS A 29 2.13 -6.44 15.06
C LYS A 29 1.36 -6.92 16.29
N GLY A 30 1.10 -8.23 16.36
CA GLY A 30 0.33 -8.85 17.45
C GLY A 30 -1.18 -8.61 17.35
N LEU A 31 -1.66 -7.75 16.44
CA LEU A 31 -3.09 -7.57 16.22
C LEU A 31 -3.74 -8.82 15.61
N SER A 32 -2.96 -9.61 14.86
CA SER A 32 -3.34 -10.93 14.33
C SER A 32 -3.79 -11.90 15.43
N ASP A 33 -3.22 -11.78 16.64
CA ASP A 33 -3.40 -12.73 17.73
C ASP A 33 -4.79 -12.58 18.39
N TYR A 34 -5.45 -11.45 18.17
CA TYR A 34 -6.81 -11.16 18.64
C TYR A 34 -7.90 -11.73 17.70
N GLY A 35 -7.50 -12.37 16.61
CA GLY A 35 -8.40 -12.99 15.64
C GLY A 35 -8.83 -12.05 14.51
N MET A 36 -9.16 -12.65 13.37
CA MET A 36 -9.38 -11.97 12.09
C MET A 36 -10.41 -10.83 12.15
N GLN A 37 -11.50 -11.00 12.89
CA GLN A 37 -12.54 -9.98 12.99
C GLN A 37 -12.06 -8.71 13.70
N ILE A 38 -11.27 -8.86 14.78
CA ILE A 38 -10.71 -7.73 15.53
C ILE A 38 -9.65 -7.04 14.67
N PHE A 39 -8.77 -7.84 14.06
CA PHE A 39 -7.76 -7.36 13.13
C PHE A 39 -8.37 -6.50 12.01
N GLN A 40 -9.34 -7.04 11.28
CA GLN A 40 -10.00 -6.32 10.18
C GLN A 40 -10.69 -5.04 10.65
N THR A 41 -11.31 -5.05 11.84
CA THR A 41 -11.98 -3.88 12.39
C THR A 41 -10.98 -2.77 12.73
N GLN A 42 -9.89 -3.10 13.42
CA GLN A 42 -8.86 -2.14 13.81
C GLN A 42 -8.14 -1.56 12.59
N VAL A 43 -7.79 -2.41 11.61
CA VAL A 43 -7.22 -1.97 10.33
C VAL A 43 -8.19 -1.04 9.59
N TYR A 44 -9.47 -1.40 9.51
CA TYR A 44 -10.47 -0.53 8.88
C TYR A 44 -10.58 0.84 9.58
N THR A 45 -10.56 0.87 10.91
CA THR A 45 -10.57 2.11 11.69
C THR A 45 -9.32 2.95 11.42
N ALA A 46 -8.13 2.34 11.40
CA ALA A 46 -6.87 3.04 11.11
C ALA A 46 -6.87 3.65 9.70
N ILE A 47 -7.25 2.88 8.67
CA ILE A 47 -7.29 3.38 7.29
C ILE A 47 -8.35 4.48 7.14
N THR A 48 -9.49 4.37 7.83
CA THR A 48 -10.52 5.43 7.82
C THR A 48 -10.00 6.73 8.43
N LEU A 49 -9.26 6.66 9.53
CA LEU A 49 -8.62 7.83 10.14
C LEU A 49 -7.58 8.46 9.20
N ILE A 50 -6.73 7.63 8.60
CA ILE A 50 -5.72 8.03 7.60
C ILE A 50 -6.38 8.76 6.43
N TRP A 51 -7.51 8.23 5.92
CA TRP A 51 -8.29 8.87 4.86
C TRP A 51 -8.79 10.25 5.23
N SER A 52 -9.39 10.40 6.42
CA SER A 52 -9.87 11.69 6.90
C SER A 52 -8.72 12.71 6.98
N HIS A 53 -7.53 12.29 7.40
CA HIS A 53 -6.34 13.15 7.46
C HIS A 53 -5.84 13.53 6.05
N ALA A 54 -5.81 12.55 5.13
CA ALA A 54 -5.44 12.79 3.74
C ALA A 54 -6.38 13.80 3.06
N ILE A 55 -7.70 13.68 3.27
CA ILE A 55 -8.67 14.65 2.74
C ILE A 55 -8.48 16.03 3.35
N TYR A 56 -8.38 16.11 4.69
CA TYR A 56 -8.22 17.39 5.39
C TYR A 56 -7.01 18.16 4.87
N HIS A 57 -5.83 17.53 4.87
CA HIS A 57 -4.60 18.15 4.38
C HIS A 57 -4.63 18.35 2.88
N GLY A 58 -5.18 17.41 2.13
CA GLY A 58 -5.28 17.50 0.68
C GLY A 58 -6.14 18.66 0.19
N GLN A 59 -7.25 18.98 0.88
CA GLN A 59 -8.07 20.14 0.55
C GLN A 59 -7.33 21.47 0.74
N ILE A 60 -6.54 21.58 1.81
CA ILE A 60 -5.71 22.76 2.07
C ILE A 60 -4.63 22.89 1.01
N ASN A 61 -3.87 21.81 0.80
CA ASN A 61 -2.72 21.80 -0.12
C ASN A 61 -3.14 21.93 -1.60
N LYS A 62 -4.33 21.44 -1.96
CA LYS A 62 -4.89 21.64 -3.30
C LYS A 62 -5.15 23.12 -3.60
N LYS A 63 -5.70 23.89 -2.64
CA LYS A 63 -5.88 25.33 -2.84
C LYS A 63 -4.55 26.07 -2.99
N LEU A 64 -3.50 25.58 -2.33
CA LEU A 64 -2.15 26.14 -2.46
C LEU A 64 -1.56 25.83 -3.83
N ILE A 65 -1.67 24.60 -4.33
CA ILE A 65 -1.09 24.19 -5.62
C ILE A 65 -1.79 24.85 -6.82
N GLU A 66 -3.05 25.26 -6.66
CA GLU A 66 -3.82 25.98 -7.68
C GLU A 66 -3.47 27.49 -7.72
N ASN A 67 -2.73 28.00 -6.72
CA ASN A 67 -2.29 29.38 -6.69
C ASN A 67 -0.96 29.54 -7.46
N PRO A 68 -0.93 30.33 -8.56
CA PRO A 68 0.28 30.50 -9.38
C PRO A 68 1.44 31.22 -8.65
N GLN A 69 1.18 31.83 -7.48
CA GLN A 69 2.22 32.48 -6.67
C GLN A 69 2.89 31.52 -5.66
N VAL A 70 2.39 30.30 -5.53
CA VAL A 70 2.95 29.29 -4.64
C VAL A 70 3.91 28.40 -5.45
N ASP A 71 5.11 28.18 -4.91
CA ASP A 71 6.00 27.17 -5.46
C ASP A 71 5.41 25.78 -5.19
N ASN A 72 5.13 25.01 -6.25
CA ASN A 72 4.59 23.66 -6.19
C ASN A 72 5.45 22.70 -5.36
N ASN A 73 6.76 22.97 -5.23
CA ASN A 73 7.66 22.16 -4.39
C ASN A 73 7.46 22.42 -2.89
N SER A 74 6.87 23.56 -2.51
CA SER A 74 6.56 23.89 -1.12
C SER A 74 5.25 23.26 -0.63
N VAL A 75 4.42 22.74 -1.55
CA VAL A 75 3.12 22.14 -1.23
C VAL A 75 3.32 20.72 -0.71
N LYS A 76 2.76 20.44 0.48
CA LYS A 76 2.85 19.13 1.12
C LYS A 76 1.94 18.13 0.41
N ARG A 77 2.41 16.89 0.30
CA ARG A 77 1.69 15.74 -0.25
C ARG A 77 1.54 14.69 0.84
N PHE A 78 0.48 13.90 0.77
CA PHE A 78 0.22 12.82 1.72
C PHE A 78 0.64 11.48 1.11
N MET A 79 1.33 10.63 1.86
CA MET A 79 1.70 9.29 1.43
C MET A 79 1.32 8.26 2.48
N LEU A 80 0.54 7.27 2.08
CA LEU A 80 0.25 6.08 2.87
C LEU A 80 1.18 4.95 2.43
N PHE A 81 1.94 4.39 3.36
CA PHE A 81 2.76 3.21 3.14
C PHE A 81 2.09 2.02 3.83
N ILE A 82 1.83 0.95 3.08
CA ILE A 82 1.34 -0.31 3.61
C ILE A 82 2.37 -1.37 3.25
N ASP A 83 3.20 -1.68 4.22
CA ASP A 83 4.09 -2.84 4.15
C ASP A 83 3.30 -4.12 4.36
N GLU A 84 3.80 -5.23 3.83
CA GLU A 84 3.17 -6.56 3.99
C GLU A 84 1.67 -6.53 3.59
N CYS A 85 1.36 -5.82 2.50
CA CYS A 85 0.00 -5.38 2.19
C CYS A 85 -0.98 -6.54 1.97
N HIS A 86 -0.49 -7.74 1.66
CA HIS A 86 -1.29 -8.96 1.54
C HIS A 86 -1.99 -9.36 2.83
N ASN A 87 -1.50 -8.94 4.00
CA ASN A 87 -2.18 -9.17 5.28
C ASN A 87 -3.47 -8.34 5.41
N ILE A 88 -3.55 -7.20 4.71
CA ILE A 88 -4.66 -6.24 4.81
C ILE A 88 -5.57 -6.31 3.57
N ILE A 89 -4.97 -6.45 2.39
CA ILE A 89 -5.61 -6.33 1.08
C ILE A 89 -5.60 -7.72 0.44
N ASN A 90 -6.58 -8.56 0.79
CA ASN A 90 -6.71 -9.92 0.23
C ASN A 90 -8.18 -10.31 0.05
N ALA A 91 -8.42 -11.39 -0.70
CA ALA A 91 -9.78 -11.84 -1.00
C ALA A 91 -10.60 -12.26 0.23
N ASN A 92 -9.96 -12.56 1.37
CA ASN A 92 -10.66 -12.85 2.63
C ASN A 92 -11.14 -11.59 3.36
N SER A 93 -10.79 -10.40 2.85
CA SER A 93 -11.10 -9.10 3.45
C SER A 93 -11.86 -8.16 2.48
N PRO A 94 -13.03 -8.57 1.93
CA PRO A 94 -13.75 -7.83 0.88
C PRO A 94 -13.98 -6.35 1.19
N LYS A 95 -14.38 -6.05 2.43
CA LYS A 95 -14.69 -4.68 2.85
C LYS A 95 -13.45 -3.78 2.79
N THR A 96 -12.30 -4.31 3.22
CA THR A 96 -11.03 -3.59 3.18
C THR A 96 -10.56 -3.39 1.74
N VAL A 97 -10.68 -4.41 0.89
CA VAL A 97 -10.36 -4.30 -0.55
C VAL A 97 -11.21 -3.23 -1.22
N THR A 98 -12.54 -3.29 -1.10
CA THR A 98 -13.44 -2.30 -1.71
C THR A 98 -13.17 -0.90 -1.16
N PHE A 99 -12.88 -0.77 0.14
CA PHE A 99 -12.49 0.51 0.73
C PHE A 99 -11.19 1.04 0.12
N MET A 100 -10.13 0.23 0.05
CA MET A 100 -8.83 0.61 -0.52
C MET A 100 -8.94 1.00 -1.99
N LYS A 101 -9.73 0.27 -2.78
CA LYS A 101 -10.01 0.60 -4.18
C LYS A 101 -10.67 1.97 -4.33
N ASN A 102 -11.70 2.26 -3.55
CA ASN A 102 -12.36 3.57 -3.55
C ASN A 102 -11.42 4.66 -3.03
N PHE A 103 -10.60 4.31 -2.04
CA PHE A 103 -9.59 5.18 -1.47
C PHE A 103 -8.61 5.66 -2.56
N MET A 104 -7.98 4.71 -3.26
CA MET A 104 -7.01 4.99 -4.31
C MET A 104 -7.59 5.78 -5.49
N LYS A 105 -8.88 5.60 -5.81
CA LYS A 105 -9.56 6.37 -6.87
C LYS A 105 -9.72 7.85 -6.55
N GLU A 106 -10.07 8.20 -5.31
CA GLU A 106 -10.37 9.59 -4.97
C GLU A 106 -9.13 10.37 -4.50
N MET A 107 -8.19 9.71 -3.82
CA MET A 107 -7.09 10.38 -3.12
C MET A 107 -6.16 11.19 -4.04
N ARG A 108 -6.05 10.80 -5.32
CA ARG A 108 -5.30 11.55 -6.34
C ARG A 108 -5.78 13.00 -6.44
N LYS A 109 -7.07 13.26 -6.21
CA LYS A 109 -7.68 14.59 -6.23
C LYS A 109 -7.22 15.47 -5.05
N TYR A 110 -6.63 14.85 -4.03
CA TYR A 110 -6.25 15.44 -2.75
C TYR A 110 -4.73 15.43 -2.51
N LEU A 111 -3.92 15.33 -3.58
CA LEU A 111 -2.44 15.30 -3.47
C LEU A 111 -1.93 14.19 -2.55
N ALA A 112 -2.63 13.05 -2.56
CA ALA A 112 -2.30 11.89 -1.76
C ALA A 112 -1.95 10.69 -2.66
N GLY A 113 -1.02 9.84 -2.20
CA GLY A 113 -0.66 8.56 -2.83
C GLY A 113 -0.61 7.39 -1.84
N VAL A 114 -0.63 6.16 -2.38
CA VAL A 114 -0.38 4.91 -1.64
C VAL A 114 0.82 4.21 -2.23
N GLN A 115 1.65 3.65 -1.36
CA GLN A 115 2.65 2.66 -1.68
C GLN A 115 2.28 1.35 -0.99
N LEU A 116 2.20 0.28 -1.78
CA LEU A 116 1.93 -1.08 -1.32
C LEU A 116 3.20 -1.89 -1.51
N ALA A 117 3.64 -2.61 -0.48
CA ALA A 117 4.76 -3.55 -0.57
C ALA A 117 4.27 -4.97 -0.22
N THR A 118 4.71 -5.95 -1.00
CA THR A 118 4.44 -7.36 -0.75
C THR A 118 5.51 -8.22 -1.42
N GLN A 119 5.91 -9.26 -0.72
CA GLN A 119 6.76 -10.36 -1.14
C GLN A 119 5.94 -11.60 -1.54
N SER A 120 4.65 -11.62 -1.17
CA SER A 120 3.72 -12.72 -1.42
C SER A 120 2.51 -12.26 -2.24
N PRO A 121 2.70 -11.87 -3.51
CA PRO A 121 1.60 -11.41 -4.37
C PRO A 121 0.48 -12.46 -4.54
N GLN A 122 0.83 -13.74 -4.50
CA GLN A 122 -0.13 -14.85 -4.53
C GLN A 122 -1.13 -14.84 -3.36
N GLU A 123 -0.76 -14.29 -2.20
CA GLU A 123 -1.64 -14.26 -1.02
C GLU A 123 -2.75 -13.20 -1.13
N LEU A 124 -2.64 -12.29 -2.10
CA LEU A 124 -3.67 -11.31 -2.41
C LEU A 124 -4.94 -12.00 -2.96
N LEU A 125 -4.77 -13.06 -3.75
CA LEU A 125 -5.84 -13.77 -4.45
C LEU A 125 -5.80 -15.29 -4.16
N PRO A 126 -6.30 -15.74 -3.00
CA PRO A 126 -6.62 -17.15 -2.83
C PRO A 126 -7.75 -17.56 -3.81
N ASP A 127 -7.62 -18.75 -4.40
CA ASP A 127 -8.54 -19.29 -5.40
C ASP A 127 -10.03 -19.19 -4.98
N GLY A 128 -10.91 -18.74 -5.89
CA GLY A 128 -12.36 -18.99 -5.77
C GLY A 128 -13.29 -17.82 -5.45
N ASN A 129 -12.91 -16.54 -5.65
CA ASN A 129 -13.84 -15.40 -5.49
C ASN A 129 -13.74 -14.33 -6.60
N ASP A 130 -14.41 -14.59 -7.73
CA ASP A 130 -14.35 -13.76 -8.95
C ASP A 130 -14.71 -12.28 -8.75
N LEU A 131 -15.60 -11.95 -7.79
CA LEU A 131 -16.02 -10.56 -7.56
C LEU A 131 -14.92 -9.72 -6.89
N ILE A 132 -14.21 -10.30 -5.91
CA ILE A 132 -13.13 -9.60 -5.21
C ILE A 132 -11.86 -9.58 -6.07
N VAL A 133 -11.66 -10.58 -6.94
CA VAL A 133 -10.55 -10.63 -7.89
C VAL A 133 -10.51 -9.36 -8.75
N ASN A 134 -11.65 -8.92 -9.27
CA ASN A 134 -11.71 -7.69 -10.09
C ASN A 134 -11.36 -6.43 -9.28
N ASP A 135 -11.82 -6.33 -8.03
CA ASP A 135 -11.51 -5.20 -7.17
C ASP A 135 -10.01 -5.13 -6.81
N LEU A 136 -9.39 -6.29 -6.60
CA LEU A 136 -7.95 -6.41 -6.37
C LEU A 136 -7.15 -6.06 -7.62
N LYS A 137 -7.51 -6.60 -8.79
CA LYS A 137 -6.90 -6.21 -10.07
C LYS A 137 -6.94 -4.70 -10.28
N GLN A 138 -8.08 -4.09 -9.99
CA GLN A 138 -8.23 -2.65 -10.09
C GLN A 138 -7.32 -1.87 -9.11
N ILE A 139 -7.04 -2.38 -7.92
CA ILE A 139 -6.05 -1.78 -7.00
C ILE A 139 -4.67 -1.75 -7.68
N PHE A 140 -4.25 -2.84 -8.33
CA PHE A 140 -2.96 -2.90 -9.03
C PHE A 140 -2.92 -2.04 -10.29
N GLU A 141 -4.00 -1.95 -11.05
CA GLU A 141 -4.13 -1.02 -12.18
C GLU A 141 -3.97 0.44 -11.74
N LEU A 142 -4.49 0.80 -10.56
CA LEU A 142 -4.37 2.14 -9.99
C LEU A 142 -2.94 2.47 -9.54
N THR A 143 -2.05 1.47 -9.41
CA THR A 143 -0.62 1.70 -9.13
C THR A 143 0.15 2.06 -10.40
N GLN A 144 0.45 3.35 -10.56
CA GLN A 144 1.17 3.87 -11.73
C GLN A 144 2.63 3.41 -11.80
N TYR A 145 3.28 3.34 -10.64
CA TYR A 145 4.68 2.95 -10.50
C TYR A 145 4.74 1.56 -9.87
N LYS A 146 5.37 0.61 -10.55
CA LYS A 146 5.61 -0.73 -10.02
C LYS A 146 7.11 -0.98 -9.97
N PHE A 147 7.60 -1.24 -8.77
CA PHE A 147 8.98 -1.65 -8.54
C PHE A 147 8.98 -3.17 -8.41
N LEU A 148 9.48 -3.84 -9.44
CA LEU A 148 9.53 -5.30 -9.53
C LEU A 148 10.96 -5.73 -9.19
N LEU A 149 11.09 -6.55 -8.16
CA LEU A 149 12.35 -7.12 -7.70
C LEU A 149 12.41 -8.60 -8.06
N GLY A 150 13.58 -9.23 -7.94
CA GLY A 150 13.77 -10.65 -8.23
C GLY A 150 12.82 -11.54 -7.43
N MET A 151 12.12 -12.43 -8.14
CA MET A 151 11.22 -13.45 -7.58
C MET A 151 11.51 -14.80 -8.25
N ASP A 152 11.24 -15.90 -7.54
CA ASP A 152 11.34 -17.22 -8.15
C ASP A 152 10.24 -17.47 -9.19
N GLN A 153 10.48 -18.42 -10.11
CA GLN A 153 9.55 -18.74 -11.18
C GLN A 153 8.18 -19.19 -10.65
N SER A 154 8.14 -19.90 -9.52
CA SER A 154 6.88 -20.43 -8.97
C SER A 154 5.95 -19.33 -8.42
N THR A 155 6.55 -18.24 -7.93
CA THR A 155 5.88 -17.02 -7.49
C THR A 155 5.44 -16.20 -8.69
N LEU A 156 6.26 -16.16 -9.75
CA LEU A 156 5.97 -15.45 -10.99
C LEU A 156 4.73 -15.99 -11.71
N ASP A 157 4.59 -17.31 -11.85
CA ASP A 157 3.42 -17.92 -12.54
C ASP A 157 2.11 -17.53 -11.84
N LYS A 158 2.15 -17.44 -10.50
CA LYS A 158 1.01 -16.97 -9.70
C LYS A 158 0.81 -15.47 -9.86
N LEU A 159 1.89 -14.67 -9.81
CA LEU A 159 1.84 -13.23 -10.04
C LEU A 159 1.18 -12.92 -11.39
N GLU A 160 1.53 -13.64 -12.45
CA GLU A 160 0.96 -13.48 -13.79
C GLU A 160 -0.55 -13.79 -13.81
N SER A 161 -0.99 -14.85 -13.11
CA SER A 161 -2.42 -15.15 -13.00
C SER A 161 -3.23 -14.04 -12.29
N VAL A 162 -2.58 -13.34 -11.36
CA VAL A 162 -3.19 -12.30 -10.52
C VAL A 162 -3.17 -10.93 -11.21
N LEU A 163 -2.00 -10.54 -11.70
CA LEU A 163 -1.71 -9.21 -12.23
C LEU A 163 -1.88 -9.13 -13.75
N GLY A 164 -1.89 -10.25 -14.45
CA GLY A 164 -2.14 -10.32 -15.89
C GLY A 164 -1.35 -9.27 -16.66
N ASP A 165 -2.07 -8.47 -17.43
CA ASP A 165 -1.58 -7.41 -18.31
C ASP A 165 -1.17 -6.11 -17.58
N THR A 166 -1.30 -6.04 -16.25
CA THR A 166 -0.80 -4.87 -15.48
C THR A 166 0.72 -4.80 -15.39
N ILE A 167 1.40 -5.90 -15.73
CA ILE A 167 2.84 -6.04 -15.95
C ILE A 167 3.01 -6.61 -17.37
N LYS A 168 4.04 -6.18 -18.09
CA LYS A 168 4.31 -6.66 -19.45
C LYS A 168 4.95 -8.04 -19.44
N GLU A 169 4.70 -8.83 -20.48
CA GLU A 169 5.35 -10.13 -20.70
C GLU A 169 6.88 -10.05 -20.62
N SER A 170 7.48 -9.05 -21.27
CA SER A 170 8.93 -8.82 -21.20
C SER A 170 9.44 -8.47 -19.80
N GLU A 171 8.60 -7.92 -18.93
CA GLU A 171 8.97 -7.66 -17.53
C GLU A 171 8.89 -8.97 -16.73
N TYR A 172 7.87 -9.80 -16.94
CA TYR A 172 7.78 -11.13 -16.34
C TYR A 172 9.00 -12.00 -16.68
N GLU A 173 9.48 -11.98 -17.93
CA GLU A 173 10.68 -12.74 -18.34
C GLU A 173 11.96 -12.26 -17.65
N LEU A 174 12.04 -10.97 -17.29
CA LEU A 174 13.21 -10.37 -16.66
C LEU A 174 13.23 -10.55 -15.14
N ILE A 175 12.07 -10.59 -14.48
CA ILE A 175 11.97 -10.69 -13.01
C ILE A 175 12.82 -11.85 -12.43
N PRO A 176 12.76 -13.10 -12.94
CA PRO A 176 13.56 -14.20 -12.39
C PRO A 176 15.07 -14.06 -12.58
N GLN A 177 15.51 -13.16 -13.47
CA GLN A 177 16.92 -12.93 -13.77
C GLN A 177 17.54 -11.81 -12.92
N LEU A 178 16.73 -11.10 -12.13
CA LEU A 178 17.19 -9.99 -11.30
C LEU A 178 17.96 -10.52 -10.09
N ASP A 179 19.21 -10.06 -9.97
CA ASP A 179 19.98 -10.22 -8.75
C ASP A 179 19.48 -9.28 -7.64
N ARG A 180 19.90 -9.56 -6.40
CA ARG A 180 19.60 -8.69 -5.26
C ARG A 180 20.06 -7.26 -5.53
N GLY A 181 19.13 -6.31 -5.37
CA GLY A 181 19.38 -4.89 -5.62
C GLY A 181 19.12 -4.45 -7.07
N GLN A 182 18.83 -5.37 -7.99
CA GLN A 182 18.33 -5.02 -9.32
C GLN A 182 16.82 -4.84 -9.28
N VAL A 183 16.33 -3.79 -9.94
CA VAL A 183 14.91 -3.40 -9.92
C VAL A 183 14.47 -3.06 -11.33
N ILE A 184 13.29 -3.55 -11.71
CA ILE A 184 12.54 -3.06 -12.87
C ILE A 184 11.52 -2.05 -12.35
N LEU A 185 11.61 -0.80 -12.80
CA LEU A 185 10.57 0.20 -12.61
C LEU A 185 9.69 0.25 -13.85
N SER A 186 8.46 -0.22 -13.70
CA SER A 186 7.40 -0.10 -14.70
C SER A 186 6.59 1.17 -14.46
N ILE A 187 6.47 2.01 -15.48
CA ILE A 187 5.71 3.27 -15.46
C ILE A 187 4.83 3.31 -16.69
N ALA A 188 3.54 3.00 -16.53
CA ALA A 188 2.50 3.23 -17.55
C ALA A 188 2.89 2.87 -19.00
N GLY A 189 3.57 1.74 -19.20
CA GLY A 189 3.99 1.28 -20.53
C GLY A 189 5.46 1.53 -20.88
N GLU A 190 6.27 2.10 -19.98
CA GLU A 190 7.73 2.13 -20.07
C GLU A 190 8.37 1.33 -18.93
N SER A 191 9.55 0.77 -19.18
CA SER A 191 10.22 -0.12 -18.23
C SER A 191 11.69 0.27 -18.13
N TYR A 192 12.17 0.50 -16.92
CA TYR A 192 13.55 0.90 -16.65
C TYR A 192 14.20 -0.08 -15.70
N VAL A 193 15.35 -0.63 -16.09
CA VAL A 193 16.15 -1.50 -15.21
C VAL A 193 17.24 -0.66 -14.56
N PHE A 194 17.35 -0.72 -13.24
CA PHE A 194 18.40 -0.03 -12.51
C PHE A 194 18.84 -0.83 -11.28
N ASN A 195 20.02 -0.48 -10.77
CA ASN A 195 20.54 -1.03 -9.53
C ASN A 195 20.22 -0.07 -8.38
N ALA A 196 19.47 -0.55 -7.38
CA ALA A 196 19.31 0.11 -6.11
C ALA A 196 20.63 0.06 -5.33
N MET A 197 21.20 1.23 -5.06
CA MET A 197 22.47 1.37 -4.34
C MET A 197 22.23 2.11 -3.01
N PRO A 198 21.72 1.44 -1.97
CA PRO A 198 21.59 2.04 -0.66
C PRO A 198 22.97 2.43 -0.10
N THR A 199 23.02 3.52 0.66
CA THR A 199 24.25 3.94 1.34
C THR A 199 24.61 2.96 2.47
N LYS A 200 25.87 2.97 2.91
CA LYS A 200 26.29 2.17 4.09
C LYS A 200 25.46 2.48 5.33
N GLU A 201 25.17 3.76 5.56
CA GLU A 201 24.31 4.20 6.69
C GLU A 201 22.90 3.63 6.58
N GLN A 202 22.32 3.59 5.38
CA GLN A 202 21.01 2.97 5.16
C GLN A 202 21.06 1.47 5.44
N LEU A 203 22.07 0.77 4.93
CA LEU A 203 22.26 -0.66 5.18
C LEU A 203 22.43 -0.96 6.68
N GLU A 204 23.24 -0.19 7.39
CA GLU A 204 23.42 -0.35 8.84
C GLU A 204 22.12 -0.08 9.61
N ARG A 205 21.37 0.97 9.25
CA ARG A 205 20.11 1.33 9.90
C ARG A 205 19.03 0.27 9.74
N PHE A 206 19.01 -0.43 8.61
CA PHE A 206 18.04 -1.48 8.30
C PHE A 206 18.63 -2.88 8.46
N GLU A 207 19.77 -3.02 9.16
CA GLU A 207 20.47 -4.30 9.41
C GLU A 207 20.70 -5.14 8.14
N GLY A 208 20.90 -4.46 7.01
CA GLY A 208 21.15 -5.07 5.71
C GLY A 208 19.89 -5.55 4.99
N GLY A 209 18.68 -5.24 5.49
CA GLY A 209 17.40 -5.62 4.86
C GLY A 209 17.32 -7.13 4.59
N LEU A 210 17.63 -7.92 5.61
CA LEU A 210 17.49 -9.38 5.63
C LEU A 210 16.24 -9.79 6.39
#